data_AF-M7BFF3-F1
#
_entry.id   AF-M7BFF3-F1
#
_cell.length_a   1.000
_cell.length_b   1.000
_cell.length_c   1.000
_cell.angle_alpha   90.00
_cell.angle_beta   90.00
_cell.angle_gamma   90.00
#
_symmetry.space_group_name_H-M   'P 1'
#
loop_
_entity.id
_entity.type
_entity.pdbx_description
1 polymer ?
#
loop_
_entity_poly.entity_id
_entity_poly.type
_entity_poly.pdbx_seq_one_letter_code
_entity_poly.pdbx_strand_id
1 'polypeptide(L)'
;MRVVRYSKTVLSQGVQIGRITSFGHAWSRTVTSSFAAKTPTSSTVELLGKVYPRDDYSNVTGKILSKVGKNLHNQRYHPLWLIKERIKDHFYKQYIGRFGTPLFSVYDDLSPVVTVEQNFDRLLIPQDHPSRRKGENYYMNHTHMLRAHTSAHQWDLMHSGLDAFLVVGDVYRRDTIDSSHYPIFHQMEGVRLFSNHEVGTIHNA
;
A
#
# COMPACT_ATOMS: atom_id res chain seq x y z
N MET A 1 -19.56 11.17 23.82
CA MET A 1 -18.67 11.70 24.87
C MET A 1 -18.91 10.88 26.14
N ARG A 2 -17.96 10.05 26.58
CA ARG A 2 -18.09 9.21 27.80
C ARG A 2 -16.82 9.38 28.65
N VAL A 3 -16.99 9.79 29.90
CA VAL A 3 -15.91 9.98 30.89
C VAL A 3 -16.39 9.42 32.22
N VAL A 4 -15.76 8.35 32.71
CA VAL A 4 -15.86 7.83 34.09
C VAL A 4 -14.47 7.30 34.43
N ARG A 5 -13.62 8.14 35.04
CA ARG A 5 -13.28 8.15 36.48
C ARG A 5 -12.64 6.85 37.00
N TYR A 6 -11.33 6.94 37.27
CA TYR A 6 -10.55 5.97 38.02
C TYR A 6 -10.91 5.96 39.50
N SER A 7 -10.74 4.82 40.16
CA SER A 7 -10.68 4.70 41.62
C SER A 7 -9.30 4.21 42.06
N LYS A 8 -8.76 4.75 43.16
CA LYS A 8 -7.54 4.32 43.84
C LYS A 8 -7.86 4.07 45.31
N THR A 9 -7.58 2.86 45.80
CA THR A 9 -7.54 2.54 47.24
C THR A 9 -6.46 1.47 47.45
N VAL A 10 -5.24 1.88 47.80
CA VAL A 10 -4.61 1.81 49.14
C VAL A 10 -4.01 0.43 49.48
N LEU A 11 -2.73 0.46 49.88
CA LEU A 11 -1.91 -0.66 50.32
C LEU A 11 -2.23 -1.06 51.76
N SER A 12 -2.08 -2.35 52.10
CA SER A 12 -1.83 -2.80 53.48
C SER A 12 -0.43 -3.40 53.60
N GLN A 13 0.21 -3.15 54.75
CA GLN A 13 1.58 -3.57 55.05
C GLN A 13 1.62 -4.99 55.59
N GLY A 14 2.75 -5.67 55.41
CA GLY A 14 3.04 -6.97 56.01
C GLY A 14 4.55 -7.24 56.01
N VAL A 15 5.27 -6.69 57.00
CA VAL A 15 6.71 -6.92 57.18
C VAL A 15 6.93 -8.05 58.17
N GLN A 16 7.78 -9.02 57.83
CA GLN A 16 8.48 -9.85 58.81
C GLN A 16 9.98 -9.85 58.52
N ILE A 17 10.78 -9.79 59.59
CA ILE A 17 12.23 -9.65 59.57
C ILE A 17 12.85 -10.96 60.05
N GLY A 18 13.72 -11.57 59.22
CA GLY A 18 14.50 -12.76 59.54
C GLY A 18 16.01 -12.50 59.51
N ARG A 19 16.75 -13.15 60.43
CA ARG A 19 18.18 -12.93 60.76
C ARG A 19 18.76 -14.28 61.23
N ILE A 20 20.01 -14.71 60.97
CA ILE A 20 21.16 -14.19 60.19
C ILE A 20 21.63 -15.37 59.26
N THR A 21 22.65 -15.31 58.39
CA THR A 21 24.11 -15.17 58.59
C THR A 21 24.84 -15.04 57.24
N SER A 22 26.10 -14.57 57.24
CA SER A 22 26.96 -14.51 56.05
C SER A 22 27.52 -15.89 55.67
N PHE A 23 27.66 -16.17 54.37
CA PHE A 23 28.91 -16.65 53.75
C PHE A 23 28.83 -16.34 52.24
N GLY A 24 29.86 -15.72 51.66
CA GLY A 24 29.90 -15.46 50.20
C GLY A 24 30.40 -16.69 49.42
N HIS A 25 30.09 -16.77 48.13
CA HIS A 25 30.87 -17.47 47.09
C HIS A 25 30.46 -16.96 45.69
N ALA A 26 31.28 -17.23 44.67
CA ALA A 26 31.25 -16.56 43.37
C ALA A 26 29.93 -16.73 42.56
N TRP A 27 29.54 -15.68 41.83
CA TRP A 27 28.41 -15.73 40.89
C TRP A 27 28.88 -15.66 39.44
N SER A 28 28.82 -16.80 38.75
CA SER A 28 29.03 -16.89 37.31
C SER A 28 27.86 -16.21 36.58
N ARG A 29 28.15 -15.26 35.69
CA ARG A 29 27.14 -14.64 34.82
C ARG A 29 26.85 -15.55 33.62
N THR A 30 25.92 -16.49 33.80
CA THR A 30 25.30 -17.19 32.68
C THR A 30 24.47 -16.18 31.87
N VAL A 31 24.95 -15.80 30.69
CA VAL A 31 24.16 -15.03 29.72
C VAL A 31 23.17 -15.99 29.08
N THR A 32 21.94 -16.01 29.59
CA THR A 32 20.82 -16.68 28.94
C THR A 32 20.46 -15.91 27.68
N SER A 33 20.72 -16.50 26.51
CA SER A 33 20.20 -15.96 25.25
C SER A 33 18.69 -16.12 25.24
N SER A 34 17.97 -15.01 25.37
CA SER A 34 16.55 -14.97 25.09
C SER A 34 16.35 -15.15 23.59
N PHE A 35 16.20 -16.39 23.13
CA PHE A 35 15.65 -16.68 21.82
C PHE A 35 14.29 -15.97 21.72
N ALA A 36 14.24 -14.89 20.94
CA ALA A 36 13.02 -14.13 20.74
C ALA A 36 11.99 -15.04 20.08
N ALA A 37 10.96 -15.42 20.83
CA ALA A 37 9.86 -16.21 20.30
C ALA A 37 9.26 -15.46 19.09
N LYS A 38 9.25 -16.10 17.91
CA LYS A 38 8.51 -15.57 16.77
C LYS A 38 7.05 -15.46 17.17
N THR A 39 6.54 -14.24 17.28
CA THR A 39 5.11 -13.99 17.42
C THR A 39 4.38 -14.78 16.34
N PRO A 40 3.35 -15.59 16.67
CA PRO A 40 2.65 -16.38 15.67
C PRO A 40 2.06 -15.44 14.63
N THR A 41 2.57 -15.54 13.40
CA THR A 41 2.00 -14.82 12.27
C THR A 41 0.61 -15.38 12.00
N SER A 42 -0.42 -14.54 12.13
CA SER A 42 -1.80 -14.88 11.75
C SER A 42 -1.83 -15.63 10.42
N SER A 43 -2.59 -16.73 10.36
CA SER A 43 -2.78 -17.53 9.14
C SER A 43 -3.51 -16.76 8.03
N THR A 44 -4.13 -15.62 8.36
CA THR A 44 -4.82 -14.73 7.43
C THR A 44 -4.29 -13.30 7.52
N VAL A 45 -4.54 -12.53 6.46
CA VAL A 45 -4.46 -11.06 6.45
C VAL A 45 -5.87 -10.52 6.22
N GLU A 46 -6.35 -9.71 7.14
CA GLU A 46 -7.62 -8.99 6.99
C GLU A 46 -7.35 -7.55 6.55
N LEU A 47 -8.00 -7.12 5.47
CA LEU A 47 -7.81 -5.78 4.91
C LEU A 47 -9.07 -5.32 4.19
N LEU A 48 -9.56 -4.12 4.53
CA LEU A 48 -10.76 -3.51 3.93
C LEU A 48 -12.00 -4.44 3.95
N GLY A 49 -12.20 -5.16 5.06
CA GLY A 49 -13.32 -6.10 5.25
C GLY A 49 -13.21 -7.43 4.48
N LYS A 50 -12.09 -7.67 3.79
CA LYS A 50 -11.80 -8.93 3.08
C LYS A 50 -10.71 -9.72 3.82
N VAL A 51 -10.83 -11.05 3.78
CA VAL A 51 -9.88 -11.99 4.38
C VAL A 51 -9.06 -12.65 3.26
N TYR A 52 -7.74 -12.61 3.40
CA TYR A 52 -6.80 -13.23 2.47
C TYR A 52 -6.01 -14.30 3.24
N PRO A 53 -6.10 -15.59 2.90
CA PRO A 53 -5.26 -16.62 3.52
C PRO A 53 -3.80 -16.36 3.18
N ARG A 54 -2.89 -16.59 4.13
CA ARG A 54 -1.44 -16.57 3.90
C ARG A 54 -0.95 -17.90 3.37
N ASP A 55 0.13 -17.84 2.60
CA ASP A 55 0.84 -18.96 2.00
C ASP A 55 2.37 -18.75 2.07
N ASP A 56 3.11 -19.57 1.33
CA ASP A 56 4.57 -19.49 1.19
C ASP A 56 5.03 -18.25 0.41
N TYR A 57 4.15 -17.57 -0.33
CA TYR A 57 4.46 -16.36 -1.11
C TYR A 57 4.16 -15.05 -0.35
N SER A 58 3.28 -15.08 0.64
CA SER A 58 2.96 -13.95 1.51
C SER A 58 4.21 -13.26 2.08
N ASN A 59 4.24 -11.93 2.03
CA ASN A 59 5.33 -11.12 2.62
C ASN A 59 4.87 -9.77 3.22
N VAL A 60 3.57 -9.44 3.15
CA VAL A 60 3.01 -8.21 3.74
C VAL A 60 3.21 -8.14 5.26
N THR A 61 3.59 -6.95 5.73
CA THR A 61 3.88 -6.66 7.15
C THR A 61 2.81 -5.76 7.75
N GLY A 62 2.57 -5.87 9.07
CA GLY A 62 1.63 -4.98 9.77
C GLY A 62 1.98 -3.50 9.63
N LYS A 63 3.27 -3.14 9.53
CA LYS A 63 3.72 -1.77 9.28
C LYS A 63 3.19 -1.22 7.96
N ILE A 64 3.25 -2.02 6.88
CA ILE A 64 2.73 -1.63 5.56
C ILE A 64 1.20 -1.62 5.55
N LEU A 65 0.55 -2.65 6.10
CA LEU A 65 -0.91 -2.73 6.19
C LEU A 65 -1.52 -1.55 6.96
N SER A 66 -0.86 -1.05 8.01
CA SER A 66 -1.30 0.14 8.78
C SER A 66 -1.26 1.48 8.02
N LYS A 67 -0.74 1.47 6.78
CA LYS A 67 -0.66 2.64 5.89
C LYS A 67 -1.68 2.59 4.76
N VAL A 68 -2.30 1.45 4.51
CA VAL A 68 -3.42 1.33 3.56
C VAL A 68 -4.58 2.22 4.02
N GLY A 69 -5.22 2.92 3.09
CA GLY A 69 -6.34 3.81 3.40
C GLY A 69 -5.92 5.17 3.98
N LYS A 70 -4.62 5.52 3.99
CA LYS A 70 -4.18 6.89 4.34
C LYS A 70 -4.46 7.91 3.23
N ASN A 71 -4.55 7.45 1.98
CA ASN A 71 -5.01 8.16 0.79
C ASN A 71 -4.56 9.64 0.76
N LEU A 72 -3.24 9.88 0.86
CA LEU A 72 -2.68 11.24 0.98
C LEU A 72 -2.87 12.08 -0.29
N HIS A 73 -3.16 11.44 -1.43
CA HIS A 73 -3.61 12.07 -2.67
C HIS A 73 -5.05 12.60 -2.60
N ASN A 74 -5.85 12.17 -1.61
CA ASN A 74 -7.21 12.63 -1.35
C ASN A 74 -7.32 13.52 -0.10
N GLN A 75 -6.25 13.65 0.70
CA GLN A 75 -6.21 14.58 1.82
C GLN A 75 -6.08 16.03 1.33
N ARG A 76 -7.15 16.83 1.49
CA ARG A 76 -7.17 18.25 1.09
C ARG A 76 -5.97 19.03 1.64
N TYR A 77 -5.39 19.89 0.80
CA TYR A 77 -4.18 20.68 1.06
C TYR A 77 -2.86 19.89 1.22
N HIS A 78 -2.88 18.56 1.18
CA HIS A 78 -1.63 17.79 1.11
C HIS A 78 -0.92 18.05 -0.25
N PRO A 79 0.43 18.10 -0.33
CA PRO A 79 1.14 18.37 -1.58
C PRO A 79 0.77 17.42 -2.73
N LEU A 80 0.54 16.14 -2.43
CA LEU A 80 0.11 15.15 -3.43
C LEU A 80 -1.30 15.42 -3.94
N TRP A 81 -2.22 15.87 -3.07
CA TRP A 81 -3.55 16.31 -3.47
C TRP A 81 -3.48 17.58 -4.34
N LEU A 82 -2.62 18.54 -3.98
CA LEU A 82 -2.41 19.76 -4.80
C LEU A 82 -1.90 19.42 -6.21
N ILE A 83 -0.96 18.49 -6.33
CA ILE A 83 -0.46 18.02 -7.63
C ILE A 83 -1.58 17.30 -8.41
N LYS A 84 -2.33 16.41 -7.75
CA LYS A 84 -3.48 15.70 -8.33
C LYS A 84 -4.51 16.69 -8.92
N GLU A 85 -4.96 17.67 -8.14
CA GLU A 85 -5.95 18.65 -8.61
C GLU A 85 -5.41 19.52 -9.76
N ARG A 86 -4.12 19.90 -9.74
CA ARG A 86 -3.51 20.65 -10.86
C ARG A 86 -3.45 19.85 -12.16
N ILE A 87 -3.18 18.54 -12.09
CA ILE A 87 -3.18 17.67 -13.27
C ILE A 87 -4.60 17.42 -13.77
N LYS A 88 -5.57 17.16 -12.87
CA LYS A 88 -7.00 17.08 -13.21
C LYS A 88 -7.46 18.36 -13.93
N ASP A 89 -7.15 19.53 -13.37
CA ASP A 89 -7.48 20.83 -13.94
C ASP A 89 -6.88 21.03 -15.34
N HIS A 90 -5.66 20.55 -15.61
CA HIS A 90 -5.08 20.59 -16.95
C HIS A 90 -5.92 19.78 -17.95
N PHE A 91 -6.28 18.54 -17.63
CA PHE A 91 -7.10 17.71 -18.51
C PHE A 91 -8.53 18.24 -18.69
N TYR A 92 -9.12 18.88 -17.68
CA TYR A 92 -10.46 19.49 -17.82
C TYR A 92 -10.47 20.84 -18.55
N LYS A 93 -9.43 21.66 -18.41
CA LYS A 93 -9.46 23.07 -18.82
C LYS A 93 -8.53 23.41 -19.99
N GLN A 94 -7.53 22.58 -20.28
CA GLN A 94 -6.41 22.92 -21.19
C GLN A 94 -6.16 21.86 -22.26
N TYR A 95 -6.47 20.59 -21.99
CA TYR A 95 -6.40 19.55 -23.00
C TYR A 95 -7.51 19.74 -24.03
N ILE A 96 -7.15 19.82 -25.32
CA ILE A 96 -8.09 19.98 -26.44
C ILE A 96 -7.86 18.81 -27.40
N GLY A 97 -8.88 17.96 -27.56
CA GLY A 97 -8.91 16.95 -28.61
C GLY A 97 -9.43 17.53 -29.92
N ARG A 98 -9.09 16.89 -31.04
CA ARG A 98 -9.44 17.35 -32.40
C ARG A 98 -10.94 17.52 -32.63
N PHE A 99 -11.76 16.68 -32.00
CA PHE A 99 -13.22 16.69 -32.07
C PHE A 99 -13.87 17.20 -30.76
N GLY A 100 -13.11 17.96 -29.96
CA GLY A 100 -13.49 18.42 -28.63
C GLY A 100 -12.63 17.81 -27.52
N THR A 101 -12.71 18.39 -26.32
CA THR A 101 -12.04 17.86 -25.12
C THR A 101 -12.76 16.60 -24.63
N PRO A 102 -12.13 15.41 -24.63
CA PRO A 102 -12.72 14.22 -24.04
C PRO A 102 -12.82 14.38 -22.52
N LEU A 103 -13.91 13.89 -21.95
CA LEU A 103 -14.12 13.90 -20.50
C LEU A 103 -13.23 12.83 -19.85
N PHE A 104 -12.18 13.25 -19.17
CA PHE A 104 -11.36 12.35 -18.35
C PHE A 104 -12.12 11.99 -17.06
N SER A 105 -12.55 10.74 -16.95
CA SER A 105 -13.09 10.17 -15.72
C SER A 105 -11.96 9.95 -14.70
N VAL A 106 -12.16 10.35 -13.45
CA VAL A 106 -11.11 10.29 -12.41
C VAL A 106 -11.40 9.19 -11.40
N TYR A 107 -10.44 8.30 -11.21
CA TYR A 107 -10.49 7.17 -10.29
C TYR A 107 -9.39 7.31 -9.25
N ASP A 108 -9.71 7.92 -8.10
CA ASP A 108 -8.74 8.21 -7.03
C ASP A 108 -9.03 7.48 -5.70
N ASP A 109 -10.00 6.57 -5.64
CA ASP A 109 -10.32 5.76 -4.45
C ASP A 109 -10.38 4.25 -4.73
N LEU A 110 -9.73 3.78 -5.80
CA LEU A 110 -9.60 2.35 -6.09
C LEU A 110 -8.74 1.64 -5.03
N SER A 111 -9.22 0.49 -4.54
CA SER A 111 -8.48 -0.34 -3.58
C SER A 111 -7.06 -0.65 -4.08
N PRO A 112 -6.02 -0.53 -3.23
CA PRO A 112 -4.67 -0.92 -3.60
C PRO A 112 -4.47 -2.44 -3.65
N VAL A 113 -5.43 -3.24 -3.16
CA VAL A 113 -5.38 -4.71 -3.30
C VAL A 113 -5.87 -5.11 -4.69
N VAL A 114 -5.00 -5.75 -5.46
CA VAL A 114 -5.24 -6.24 -6.83
C VAL A 114 -4.84 -7.71 -6.94
N THR A 115 -5.34 -8.40 -7.97
CA THR A 115 -4.80 -9.71 -8.33
C THR A 115 -3.42 -9.59 -8.98
N VAL A 116 -2.64 -10.67 -8.95
CA VAL A 116 -1.36 -10.75 -9.69
C VAL A 116 -1.60 -10.61 -11.20
N GLU A 117 -2.72 -11.13 -11.70
CA GLU A 117 -3.17 -11.00 -13.09
C GLU A 117 -3.38 -9.53 -13.49
N GLN A 118 -4.07 -8.74 -12.66
CA GLN A 118 -4.28 -7.31 -12.86
C GLN A 118 -2.95 -6.54 -12.85
N ASN A 119 -2.06 -6.82 -11.89
CA ASN A 119 -0.80 -6.08 -11.78
C ASN A 119 0.21 -6.45 -12.88
N PHE A 120 0.11 -7.61 -13.53
CA PHE A 120 1.15 -8.04 -14.48
C PHE A 120 0.63 -8.71 -15.76
N ASP A 121 -0.20 -9.75 -15.66
CA ASP A 121 -0.60 -10.57 -16.83
C ASP A 121 -1.36 -9.74 -17.87
N ARG A 122 -2.30 -8.90 -17.42
CA ARG A 122 -3.09 -8.00 -18.29
C ARG A 122 -2.29 -6.87 -18.94
N LEU A 123 -1.07 -6.64 -18.45
CA LEU A 123 -0.10 -5.69 -19.00
C LEU A 123 0.98 -6.39 -19.83
N LEU A 124 0.76 -7.67 -20.19
CA LEU A 124 1.65 -8.49 -21.02
C LEU A 124 3.05 -8.70 -20.42
N ILE A 125 3.21 -8.51 -19.11
CA ILE A 125 4.48 -8.75 -18.41
C ILE A 125 4.69 -10.28 -18.31
N PRO A 126 5.83 -10.86 -18.74
CA PRO A 126 6.07 -12.31 -18.65
C PRO A 126 6.10 -12.86 -17.21
N GLN A 127 5.77 -14.15 -17.01
CA GLN A 127 5.72 -14.78 -15.67
C GLN A 127 7.08 -14.88 -14.96
N ASP A 128 8.16 -14.95 -15.74
CA ASP A 128 9.56 -14.98 -15.29
C ASP A 128 10.18 -13.57 -15.13
N HIS A 129 9.44 -12.52 -15.48
CA HIS A 129 9.94 -11.15 -15.47
C HIS A 129 10.38 -10.69 -14.07
N PRO A 130 11.55 -10.06 -13.90
CA PRO A 130 12.12 -9.72 -12.59
C PRO A 130 11.21 -8.82 -11.74
N SER A 131 10.35 -7.99 -12.35
CA SER A 131 9.39 -7.16 -11.61
C SER A 131 8.34 -7.95 -10.82
N ARG A 132 8.16 -9.26 -11.06
CA ARG A 132 7.26 -10.14 -10.29
C ARG A 132 7.91 -10.72 -9.04
N ARG A 133 9.22 -10.55 -8.83
CA ARG A 133 9.92 -11.24 -7.74
C ARG A 133 9.32 -10.85 -6.38
N LYS A 134 9.22 -11.83 -5.48
CA LYS A 134 8.86 -11.65 -4.06
C LYS A 134 9.75 -10.63 -3.32
N GLY A 135 10.94 -10.36 -3.86
CA GLY A 135 11.86 -9.31 -3.41
C GLY A 135 11.30 -7.89 -3.58
N GLU A 136 10.60 -7.61 -4.68
CA GLU A 136 10.23 -6.26 -5.15
C GLU A 136 8.81 -5.82 -4.74
N ASN A 137 7.92 -6.77 -4.45
CA ASN A 137 6.48 -6.50 -4.28
C ASN A 137 5.92 -7.00 -2.94
N TYR A 138 4.80 -6.41 -2.52
CA TYR A 138 4.07 -6.80 -1.31
C TYR A 138 2.90 -7.76 -1.63
N TYR A 139 3.16 -9.06 -1.55
CA TYR A 139 2.19 -10.13 -1.77
C TYR A 139 1.39 -10.44 -0.49
N MET A 140 0.06 -10.47 -0.64
CA MET A 140 -0.87 -11.00 0.36
C MET A 140 -0.83 -12.53 0.33
N ASN A 141 -0.80 -13.11 -0.87
CA ASN A 141 -0.62 -14.53 -1.20
C ASN A 141 -0.24 -14.66 -2.71
N HIS A 142 -0.15 -15.87 -3.26
CA HIS A 142 0.13 -16.13 -4.69
C HIS A 142 -0.85 -15.45 -5.67
N THR A 143 -2.07 -15.12 -5.23
CA THR A 143 -3.13 -14.59 -6.11
C THR A 143 -3.38 -13.09 -5.96
N HIS A 144 -3.02 -12.50 -4.81
CA HIS A 144 -3.32 -11.12 -4.46
C HIS A 144 -2.12 -10.37 -3.88
N MET A 145 -2.01 -9.09 -4.22
CA MET A 145 -0.93 -8.21 -3.78
C MET A 145 -1.42 -6.77 -3.56
N LEU A 146 -0.59 -5.96 -2.91
CA LEU A 146 -0.72 -4.51 -2.99
C LEU A 146 -0.08 -4.04 -4.31
N ARG A 147 -0.80 -3.26 -5.10
CA ARG A 147 -0.40 -2.83 -6.45
C ARG A 147 0.99 -2.17 -6.46
N ALA A 148 1.84 -2.58 -7.39
CA ALA A 148 3.18 -2.02 -7.57
C ALA A 148 3.19 -0.75 -8.46
N HIS A 149 2.08 -0.49 -9.16
CA HIS A 149 1.83 0.68 -9.98
C HIS A 149 0.32 0.88 -10.20
N THR A 150 -0.09 2.10 -10.57
CA THR A 150 -1.49 2.41 -10.96
C THR A 150 -1.96 1.63 -12.18
N SER A 151 -1.03 1.20 -13.03
CA SER A 151 -1.34 0.57 -14.32
C SER A 151 -2.06 -0.77 -14.19
N ALA A 152 -2.06 -1.37 -12.98
CA ALA A 152 -2.86 -2.54 -12.65
C ALA A 152 -4.38 -2.37 -12.92
N HIS A 153 -4.85 -1.12 -13.04
CA HIS A 153 -6.25 -0.78 -13.32
C HIS A 153 -6.54 -0.45 -14.80
N GLN A 154 -5.52 -0.38 -15.68
CA GLN A 154 -5.72 0.00 -17.09
C GLN A 154 -6.71 -0.90 -17.80
N TRP A 155 -6.48 -2.22 -17.71
CA TRP A 155 -7.28 -3.19 -18.44
C TRP A 155 -8.74 -3.14 -18.01
N ASP A 156 -9.02 -3.12 -16.69
CA ASP A 156 -10.41 -3.06 -16.19
C ASP A 156 -11.13 -1.78 -16.62
N LEU A 157 -10.45 -0.64 -16.59
CA LEU A 157 -11.03 0.64 -16.98
C LEU A 157 -11.25 0.74 -18.51
N MET A 158 -10.30 0.31 -19.34
CA MET A 158 -10.50 0.21 -20.79
C MET A 158 -11.59 -0.81 -21.14
N HIS A 159 -11.63 -1.97 -20.47
CA HIS A 159 -12.65 -3.00 -20.69
C HIS A 159 -14.05 -2.55 -20.25
N SER A 160 -14.15 -1.58 -19.32
CA SER A 160 -15.41 -0.90 -19.00
C SER A 160 -15.90 0.12 -20.06
N GLY A 161 -15.15 0.30 -21.16
CA GLY A 161 -15.50 1.19 -22.27
C GLY A 161 -15.00 2.63 -22.15
N LEU A 162 -13.96 2.89 -21.35
CA LEU A 162 -13.45 4.25 -21.12
C LEU A 162 -12.30 4.60 -22.07
N ASP A 163 -12.54 5.57 -22.96
CA ASP A 163 -11.52 6.13 -23.86
C ASP A 163 -10.66 7.25 -23.24
N ALA A 164 -11.01 7.75 -22.06
CA ALA A 164 -10.26 8.79 -21.35
C ALA A 164 -10.44 8.67 -19.84
N PHE A 165 -9.37 8.35 -19.11
CA PHE A 165 -9.43 8.28 -17.64
C PHE A 165 -8.10 8.62 -16.98
N LEU A 166 -8.19 9.07 -15.73
CA LEU A 166 -7.07 9.34 -14.84
C LEU A 166 -7.18 8.42 -13.61
N VAL A 167 -6.12 7.66 -13.30
CA VAL A 167 -6.03 6.84 -12.08
C VAL A 167 -5.06 7.49 -11.12
N VAL A 168 -5.42 7.59 -9.85
CA VAL A 168 -4.55 8.16 -8.81
C VAL A 168 -4.56 7.25 -7.60
N GLY A 169 -3.39 6.93 -7.06
CA GLY A 169 -3.35 6.07 -5.88
C GLY A 169 -1.97 5.90 -5.27
N ASP A 170 -1.99 5.44 -4.03
CA ASP A 170 -0.86 4.83 -3.33
C ASP A 170 -0.45 3.51 -3.99
N VAL A 171 0.85 3.31 -4.16
CA VAL A 171 1.47 2.12 -4.77
C VAL A 171 2.60 1.62 -3.88
N TYR A 172 2.83 0.30 -3.91
CA TYR A 172 3.52 -0.43 -2.86
C TYR A 172 4.70 -1.21 -3.43
N ARG A 173 5.93 -0.84 -3.07
CA ARG A 173 7.16 -1.52 -3.52
C ARG A 173 8.09 -1.83 -2.36
N ARG A 174 8.79 -2.95 -2.44
CA ARG A 174 9.78 -3.37 -1.46
C ARG A 174 11.14 -2.78 -1.82
N ASP A 175 11.29 -1.50 -1.53
CA ASP A 175 12.48 -0.73 -1.85
C ASP A 175 13.39 -0.54 -0.61
N THR A 176 14.61 -0.08 -0.84
CA THR A 176 15.44 0.52 0.23
C THR A 176 14.76 1.77 0.79
N ILE A 177 15.15 2.17 2.01
CA ILE A 177 14.63 3.39 2.63
C ILE A 177 15.75 4.43 2.68
N ASP A 178 15.62 5.45 1.84
CA ASP A 178 16.53 6.60 1.75
C ASP A 178 15.73 7.90 1.47
N SER A 179 16.39 8.97 1.04
CA SER A 179 15.74 10.26 0.74
C SER A 179 14.87 10.26 -0.52
N SER A 180 15.08 9.30 -1.43
CA SER A 180 14.36 9.10 -2.69
C SER A 180 13.39 7.92 -2.66
N HIS A 181 13.67 6.88 -1.88
CA HIS A 181 12.91 5.64 -1.84
C HIS A 181 12.12 5.49 -0.55
N TYR A 182 10.80 5.28 -0.69
CA TYR A 182 9.90 4.93 0.41
C TYR A 182 8.97 3.79 -0.04
N PRO A 183 8.66 2.79 0.80
CA PRO A 183 7.91 1.60 0.36
C PRO A 183 6.47 1.85 -0.10
N ILE A 184 5.96 3.07 0.09
CA ILE A 184 4.63 3.52 -0.30
C ILE A 184 4.73 4.94 -0.85
N PHE A 185 4.61 5.09 -2.15
CA PHE A 185 4.54 6.38 -2.82
C PHE A 185 3.24 6.46 -3.62
N HIS A 186 3.02 7.55 -4.34
CA HIS A 186 1.77 7.77 -5.07
C HIS A 186 2.07 7.96 -6.55
N GLN A 187 1.21 7.41 -7.40
CA GLN A 187 1.25 7.60 -8.83
C GLN A 187 -0.04 8.27 -9.31
N MET A 188 0.08 8.99 -10.40
CA MET A 188 -1.03 9.46 -11.22
C MET A 188 -0.76 9.02 -12.65
N GLU A 189 -1.77 8.47 -13.28
CA GLU A 189 -1.70 7.86 -14.59
C GLU A 189 -2.85 8.35 -15.45
N GLY A 190 -2.62 8.56 -16.74
CA GLY A 190 -3.64 8.94 -17.69
C GLY A 190 -3.63 8.04 -18.91
N VAL A 191 -4.81 7.54 -19.28
CA VAL A 191 -5.01 6.75 -20.50
C VAL A 191 -5.93 7.54 -21.41
N ARG A 192 -5.57 7.61 -22.70
CA ARG A 192 -6.38 8.17 -23.77
C ARG A 192 -6.33 7.24 -24.98
N LEU A 193 -7.48 6.75 -25.40
CA LEU A 193 -7.67 6.01 -26.64
C LEU A 193 -8.08 6.97 -27.75
N PHE A 194 -7.76 6.59 -28.99
CA PHE A 194 -8.07 7.38 -30.19
C PHE A 194 -8.62 6.45 -31.27
N SER A 195 -9.70 6.87 -31.92
CA SER A 195 -10.21 6.23 -33.13
C SER A 195 -9.27 6.44 -34.32
N ASN A 196 -9.38 5.59 -35.35
CA ASN A 196 -8.63 5.77 -36.60
C ASN A 196 -8.90 7.13 -37.26
N HIS A 197 -10.07 7.74 -37.03
CA HIS A 197 -10.40 9.08 -37.53
C HIS A 197 -9.68 10.21 -36.76
N GLU A 198 -9.36 10.01 -35.48
CA GLU A 198 -8.51 10.92 -34.71
C GLU A 198 -7.04 10.80 -35.13
N VAL A 199 -6.54 9.56 -35.35
CA VAL A 199 -5.14 9.27 -35.70
C VAL A 199 -4.80 9.58 -37.17
N GLY A 200 -5.74 9.35 -38.10
CA GLY A 200 -5.54 9.32 -39.56
C GLY A 200 -5.23 10.65 -40.25
N THR A 201 -4.64 11.62 -39.56
CA THR A 201 -4.11 12.87 -40.16
C THR A 201 -2.70 13.21 -39.68
N ILE A 202 -2.08 12.36 -38.84
CA ILE A 202 -0.68 12.53 -38.38
C ILE A 202 0.34 12.18 -39.49
N HIS A 203 -0.10 11.56 -40.60
CA HIS A 203 0.76 11.09 -41.70
C HIS A 203 0.75 11.97 -42.98
N ASN A 204 0.08 13.12 -42.99
CA ASN A 204 0.00 14.02 -44.15
C ASN A 204 0.44 15.46 -43.81
N ALA A 205 1.65 15.61 -43.24
CA ALA A 205 2.31 16.88 -42.98
C ALA A 205 3.84 16.73 -43.17
#